data_AF-A0A3B8WNI4-F1
#
_entry.id   AF-A0A3B8WNI4-F1
#
_cell.length_a   1.000
_cell.length_b   1.000
_cell.length_c   1.000
_cell.angle_alpha   90.00
_cell.angle_beta   90.00
_cell.angle_gamma   90.00
#
_symmetry.space_group_name_H-M   'P 1'
#
loop_
_entity.id
_entity.type
_entity.pdbx_description
1 polymer ?
#
loop_
_entity_poly.entity_id
_entity_poly.type
_entity_poly.pdbx_seq_one_letter_code
_entity_poly.pdbx_strand_id
1 'polypeptide(L)'
;MNGYSIEDSHRIQQRAAQYRQRYPQFANWAKGRGVIEHTDLTQVRVFDLCQELVCAGRYDSLDDALIIFEAADTLTNAAMWLVAHMTYASRVDLSGQPLAADDFKENP
;
A
#
# COMPACT_ATOMS: atom_id res chain seq x y z
N MET A 1 -5.11 -19.76 2.25
CA MET A 1 -6.11 -19.67 3.35
C MET A 1 -5.33 -19.72 4.64
N ASN A 2 -4.94 -18.58 5.19
CA ASN A 2 -4.09 -18.52 6.39
C ASN A 2 -4.96 -18.81 7.62
N GLY A 3 -4.65 -19.91 8.31
CA GLY A 3 -5.37 -20.39 9.48
C GLY A 3 -5.10 -19.53 10.72
N TYR A 4 -5.85 -18.44 10.85
CA TYR A 4 -6.04 -17.75 12.13
C TYR A 4 -7.39 -18.15 12.71
N SER A 5 -7.47 -18.25 14.04
CA SER A 5 -8.76 -18.42 14.71
C SER A 5 -9.68 -17.23 14.40
N ILE A 6 -11.00 -17.45 14.44
CA ILE A 6 -12.00 -16.38 14.27
C ILE A 6 -11.75 -15.26 15.31
N GLU A 7 -11.39 -15.65 16.54
CA GLU A 7 -11.08 -14.73 17.62
C GLU A 7 -9.83 -13.86 17.31
N ASP A 8 -8.81 -14.46 16.71
CA ASP A 8 -7.60 -13.73 16.30
C ASP A 8 -7.91 -12.72 15.20
N SER A 9 -8.77 -13.11 14.25
CA SER A 9 -9.17 -12.26 13.13
C SER A 9 -9.97 -11.05 13.61
N HIS A 10 -10.92 -11.26 14.52
CA HIS A 10 -11.70 -10.18 15.14
C HIS A 10 -10.80 -9.23 15.93
N ARG A 11 -9.83 -9.75 16.70
CA ARG A 11 -8.87 -8.93 17.44
C ARG A 11 -8.01 -8.07 16.53
N ILE A 12 -7.53 -8.63 15.41
CA ILE A 12 -6.75 -7.89 14.41
C ILE A 12 -7.58 -6.75 13.81
N GLN A 13 -8.81 -7.03 13.39
CA GLN A 13 -9.70 -6.03 12.81
C GLN A 13 -10.01 -4.89 13.81
N GLN A 14 -10.25 -5.22 15.08
CA GLN A 14 -10.49 -4.23 16.13
C GLN A 14 -9.25 -3.34 16.37
N ARG A 15 -8.05 -3.93 16.44
CA ARG A 15 -6.80 -3.15 16.58
C ARG A 15 -6.58 -2.22 15.39
N ALA A 16 -6.74 -2.72 14.16
CA ALA A 16 -6.61 -1.90 12.95
C ALA A 16 -7.60 -0.73 12.95
N ALA A 17 -8.86 -0.97 13.34
CA ALA A 17 -9.87 0.08 13.46
C ALA A 17 -9.49 1.13 14.52
N GLN A 18 -8.99 0.71 15.69
CA GLN A 18 -8.53 1.61 16.73
C GLN A 18 -7.36 2.49 16.27
N TYR A 19 -6.38 1.93 15.56
CA TYR A 19 -5.27 2.70 15.01
C TYR A 19 -5.75 3.74 13.99
N ARG A 20 -6.62 3.35 13.05
CA ARG A 20 -7.22 4.28 12.08
C ARG A 20 -8.04 5.39 12.76
N GLN A 21 -8.73 5.08 13.85
CA GLN A 21 -9.50 6.09 14.59
C GLN A 21 -8.59 7.09 15.31
N ARG A 22 -7.47 6.61 15.88
CA ARG A 22 -6.61 7.41 16.76
C ARG A 22 -5.57 8.24 16.01
N TYR A 23 -5.10 7.77 14.86
CA TYR A 23 -3.97 8.34 14.13
C TYR A 23 -4.38 8.73 12.70
N PRO A 24 -4.65 10.03 12.43
CA PRO A 24 -5.16 10.47 11.13
C PRO A 24 -4.24 10.19 9.94
N GLN A 25 -2.92 10.33 10.11
CA GLN A 25 -1.95 10.02 9.03
C GLN A 25 -1.95 8.53 8.70
N PHE A 26 -1.89 7.69 9.73
CA PHE A 26 -2.04 6.24 9.58
C PHE A 26 -3.36 5.86 8.91
N ALA A 27 -4.46 6.54 9.27
CA ALA A 27 -5.76 6.32 8.65
C ALA A 27 -5.77 6.65 7.16
N ASN A 28 -4.97 7.64 6.73
CA ASN A 28 -4.81 7.97 5.31
C ASN A 28 -3.99 6.90 4.59
N TRP A 29 -2.83 6.50 5.12
CA TRP A 29 -2.04 5.40 4.57
C TRP A 29 -2.84 4.08 4.50
N ALA A 30 -3.63 3.78 5.53
CA ALA A 30 -4.43 2.55 5.60
C ALA A 30 -5.55 2.45 4.55
N LYS A 31 -5.90 3.56 3.87
CA LYS A 31 -6.82 3.52 2.72
C LYS A 31 -6.20 2.82 1.50
N GLY A 32 -4.89 2.62 1.50
CA GLY A 32 -4.15 2.11 0.36
C GLY A 32 -3.87 3.19 -0.67
N ARG A 33 -3.28 2.78 -1.79
CA ARG A 33 -2.91 3.67 -2.89
C ARG A 33 -2.98 2.92 -4.21
N GLY A 34 -3.73 3.47 -5.17
CA GLY A 34 -3.88 2.88 -6.49
C GLY A 34 -4.39 1.44 -6.39
N VAL A 35 -3.59 0.46 -6.83
CA VAL A 35 -3.92 -0.97 -6.76
C VAL A 35 -3.47 -1.65 -5.46
N ILE A 36 -2.79 -0.93 -4.56
CA ILE A 36 -2.33 -1.45 -3.28
C ILE A 36 -3.39 -1.26 -2.22
N GLU A 37 -3.81 -2.37 -1.61
CA GLU A 37 -4.70 -2.42 -0.48
C GLU A 37 -4.00 -3.04 0.74
N HIS A 38 -4.26 -2.49 1.92
CA HIS A 38 -3.68 -2.97 3.17
C HIS A 38 -4.71 -3.76 3.97
N THR A 39 -4.48 -5.06 4.14
CA THR A 39 -5.29 -5.89 5.05
C THR A 39 -5.15 -5.40 6.49
N ASP A 40 -6.15 -5.66 7.34
CA ASP A 40 -6.09 -5.28 8.76
C ASP A 40 -4.84 -5.86 9.45
N LEU A 41 -4.40 -7.07 9.08
CA LEU A 41 -3.16 -7.66 9.59
C LEU A 41 -1.92 -6.84 9.18
N THR A 42 -1.87 -6.38 7.93
CA THR A 42 -0.76 -5.54 7.44
C THR A 42 -0.76 -4.20 8.18
N GLN A 43 -1.94 -3.60 8.36
CA GLN A 43 -2.10 -2.36 9.11
C GLN A 43 -1.56 -2.49 10.54
N VAL A 44 -1.97 -3.54 11.27
CA VAL A 44 -1.47 -3.78 12.63
C VAL A 44 0.04 -3.97 12.65
N ARG A 45 0.60 -4.77 11.74
CA ARG A 45 2.05 -5.04 11.70
C ARG A 45 2.88 -3.80 11.37
N VAL A 46 2.44 -3.00 10.40
CA VAL A 46 3.14 -1.75 10.03
C VAL A 46 3.06 -0.74 11.17
N PHE A 47 1.89 -0.60 11.80
CA PHE A 47 1.75 0.28 12.96
C PHE A 47 2.71 -0.12 14.09
N ASP A 48 2.69 -1.40 14.48
CA ASP A 48 3.55 -1.92 15.55
C ASP A 48 5.03 -1.73 15.21
N LEU A 49 5.44 -2.01 13.96
CA LEU A 49 6.80 -1.78 13.48
C LEU A 49 7.21 -0.31 13.57
N CYS A 50 6.37 0.62 13.10
CA CYS A 50 6.68 2.04 13.18
C CYS A 50 6.84 2.51 14.62
N GLN A 51 5.98 2.04 15.52
CA GLN A 51 6.09 2.34 16.95
C GLN A 51 7.40 1.81 17.55
N GLU A 52 7.80 0.58 17.20
CA GLU A 52 9.07 0.00 17.62
C GLU A 52 10.27 0.84 17.12
N LEU A 53 10.23 1.31 15.88
CA LEU A 53 11.29 2.13 15.29
C LEU A 53 11.40 3.51 15.96
N VAL A 54 10.29 4.13 16.33
CA VAL A 54 10.27 5.38 17.09
C VAL A 54 10.82 5.17 18.49
N CYS A 55 10.38 4.13 19.19
CA CYS A 55 10.92 3.77 20.51
C CYS A 55 12.43 3.48 20.48
N ALA A 56 12.93 2.93 19.37
CA ALA A 56 14.35 2.69 19.14
C ALA A 56 15.14 3.95 18.71
N GLY A 57 14.49 5.12 18.59
CA GLY A 57 15.12 6.37 18.17
C GLY A 57 15.56 6.40 16.71
N ARG A 58 14.96 5.55 15.84
CA ARG A 58 15.25 5.52 14.39
C ARG A 58 14.47 6.56 13.60
N TYR A 59 13.31 6.95 14.13
CA TYR A 59 12.46 8.01 13.62
C TYR A 59 11.99 8.86 14.79
N ASP A 60 11.79 10.15 14.56
CA ASP A 60 11.35 11.09 15.60
C ASP A 60 9.85 10.92 15.91
N SER A 61 9.06 10.48 14.92
CA SER A 61 7.63 10.26 15.06
C SER A 61 7.10 9.11 14.20
N LEU A 62 5.90 8.65 14.52
CA LEU A 62 5.14 7.68 13.71
C LEU A 62 4.94 8.20 12.28
N ASP A 63 4.66 9.50 12.15
CA ASP A 63 4.37 10.13 10.86
C ASP A 63 5.61 10.11 9.95
N ASP A 64 6.81 10.34 10.50
CA ASP A 64 8.07 10.25 9.74
C ASP A 64 8.32 8.84 9.19
N ALA A 65 8.00 7.81 9.97
CA ALA A 65 8.10 6.42 9.53
C ALA A 65 7.06 6.10 8.44
N LEU A 66 5.83 6.60 8.58
CA LEU A 66 4.74 6.35 7.62
C LEU A 66 4.99 6.94 6.24
N ILE A 67 5.69 8.08 6.15
CA ILE A 67 6.08 8.68 4.86
C ILE A 67 6.87 7.68 4.00
N ILE A 68 7.68 6.81 4.60
CA ILE A 68 8.45 5.80 3.87
C ILE A 68 7.53 4.74 3.27
N PHE A 69 6.49 4.33 3.99
CA PHE A 69 5.49 3.37 3.48
C PHE A 69 4.65 4.00 2.36
N GLU A 70 4.24 5.26 2.49
CA GLU A 70 3.53 5.96 1.41
C GLU A 70 4.39 6.10 0.14
N ALA A 71 5.69 6.38 0.31
CA ALA A 71 6.65 6.41 -0.80
C ALA A 71 6.80 5.03 -1.46
N ALA A 72 6.86 3.96 -0.65
CA ALA A 72 6.93 2.59 -1.15
C ALA A 72 5.68 2.21 -1.97
N ASP A 73 4.48 2.58 -1.50
CA ASP A 73 3.24 2.33 -2.23
C ASP A 73 3.19 3.11 -3.54
N THR A 74 3.69 4.35 -3.54
CA THR A 74 3.79 5.19 -4.74
C THR A 74 4.70 4.56 -5.78
N LEU A 75 5.89 4.14 -5.36
CA LEU A 75 6.87 3.51 -6.25
C LEU A 75 6.37 2.18 -6.79
N THR A 76 5.72 1.38 -5.94
CA THR A 76 5.17 0.06 -6.33
C THR A 76 4.07 0.22 -7.39
N ASN A 77 3.15 1.17 -7.21
CA ASN A 77 2.12 1.46 -8.22
C ASN A 77 2.74 1.87 -9.56
N ALA A 78 3.74 2.77 -9.55
CA ALA A 78 4.41 3.20 -10.77
C ALA A 78 5.13 2.03 -11.47
N ALA A 79 5.79 1.16 -10.70
CA ALA A 79 6.46 -0.02 -11.23
C ALA A 79 5.46 -1.02 -11.84
N MET A 80 4.36 -1.33 -11.14
CA MET A 80 3.30 -2.22 -11.67
C MET A 80 2.68 -1.65 -12.95
N TRP A 81 2.39 -0.35 -12.97
CA TRP A 81 1.90 0.34 -14.16
C TRP A 81 2.87 0.17 -15.34
N LEU A 82 4.17 0.38 -15.10
CA LEU A 82 5.19 0.23 -16.14
C LEU A 82 5.26 -1.22 -16.66
N VAL A 83 5.22 -2.21 -15.78
CA VAL A 83 5.23 -3.63 -16.18
C VAL A 83 4.01 -3.94 -17.05
N ALA A 84 2.82 -3.47 -16.68
CA ALA A 84 1.62 -3.68 -17.49
C ALA A 84 1.76 -3.06 -18.89
N HIS A 85 2.32 -1.86 -19.00
CA HIS A 85 2.58 -1.22 -20.28
C HIS A 85 3.64 -1.96 -21.09
N MET A 86 4.70 -2.44 -20.46
CA MET A 86 5.73 -3.24 -21.14
C MET A 86 5.17 -4.56 -21.67
N THR A 87 4.22 -5.19 -20.97
CA THR A 87 3.59 -6.44 -21.41
C THR A 87 2.61 -6.19 -22.54
N TYR A 88 1.68 -5.25 -22.37
CA TYR A 88 0.52 -5.14 -23.26
C TYR A 88 0.60 -4.03 -24.31
N ALA A 89 1.33 -2.94 -24.06
CA ALA A 89 1.35 -1.78 -24.94
C ALA A 89 2.62 -1.73 -25.80
N SER A 90 2.47 -1.30 -27.04
CA SER A 90 3.57 -1.07 -27.99
C SER A 90 4.38 0.19 -27.66
N ARG A 91 3.80 1.11 -26.88
CA ARG A 91 4.44 2.35 -26.41
C ARG A 91 3.95 2.72 -25.01
N VAL A 92 4.78 3.48 -24.30
CA VAL A 92 4.44 4.04 -22.98
C VAL A 92 3.91 5.46 -23.18
N ASP A 93 2.63 5.68 -22.89
CA ASP A 93 2.02 7.02 -22.93
C ASP A 93 1.95 7.62 -21.51
N LEU A 94 2.62 8.75 -21.33
CA LEU A 94 2.67 9.49 -20.06
C LEU A 94 1.63 10.62 -19.98
N SER A 95 0.89 10.88 -21.06
CA SER A 95 -0.12 11.94 -21.14
C SER A 95 -1.43 11.58 -20.42
N GLY A 96 -1.63 10.29 -20.12
CA GLY A 96 -2.84 9.77 -19.47
C GLY A 96 -4.05 9.67 -20.40
N GLN A 97 -3.85 9.77 -21.72
CA GLN A 97 -4.93 9.56 -22.68
C GLN A 97 -5.33 8.08 -22.75
N PRO A 98 -6.61 7.78 -23.08
CA PRO A 98 -7.02 6.42 -23.36
C PRO A 98 -6.24 5.81 -24.53
N LEU A 99 -5.76 4.58 -24.36
CA LEU A 99 -5.08 3.83 -25.43
C LEU A 99 -6.08 3.35 -26.48
N ALA A 100 -5.71 3.46 -27.76
CA ALA A 100 -6.43 2.90 -28.89
C ALA A 100 -6.07 1.42 -29.09
N ALA A 101 -6.85 0.69 -29.89
CA ALA A 101 -6.58 -0.72 -30.18
C ALA A 101 -5.18 -0.96 -30.77
N ASP A 102 -4.72 -0.05 -31.63
CA ASP A 102 -3.41 -0.14 -32.28
C ASP A 102 -2.24 0.20 -31.33
N ASP A 103 -2.51 0.69 -30.12
CA ASP A 103 -1.49 0.91 -29.10
C ASP A 103 -1.07 -0.38 -28.39
N PHE A 104 -1.83 -1.47 -28.55
CA PHE A 104 -1.54 -2.76 -27.94
C PHE A 104 -0.65 -3.63 -28.83
N LYS A 105 0.11 -4.53 -28.20
CA LYS A 105 0.89 -5.55 -28.92
C LYS A 105 -0.02 -6.67 -29.41
N GLU A 106 0.24 -7.17 -30.62
CA GLU A 106 -0.54 -8.29 -31.19
C GLU A 106 -0.36 -9.60 -30.42
N ASN A 107 0.85 -9.85 -29.87
CA ASN A 107 1.20 -11.03 -29.08
C ASN A 107 1.98 -10.60 -27.82
N PRO A 108 1.30 -10.28 -26.72
CA PRO A 108 1.91 -9.81 -25.46
C PRO A 108 2.60 -10.92 -24.65
#